data_AF-A0AA36FNW6-F1
#
_entry.id   AF-A0AA36FNW6-F1
#
_cell.length_a   1.000
_cell.length_b   1.000
_cell.length_c   1.000
_cell.angle_alpha   90.00
_cell.angle_beta   90.00
_cell.angle_gamma   90.00
#
_symmetry.space_group_name_H-M   'P 1'
#
loop_
_entity.id
_entity.type
_entity.pdbx_description
1 polymer ?
#
loop_
_entity_poly.entity_id
_entity_poly.type
_entity_poly.pdbx_seq_one_letter_code
_entity_poly.pdbx_strand_id
1 'polypeptide(L)'
;MLRYVSLLAVVATAISAACTDGKENAFTLANVNDASLSIHFENVVVQTYDANMQPVCEKNAPSLNLPGVIKLVSGDIKVTAANDLSQDEADLSLKKDSLLVGTVCDNGKSKNPILPDKDCKITDVCSLLGADLCKLMGTPGTYDLATIEKDLNITSTITLPNINGAINSILKGNWQVGISLNGGGKTIGQIKLPGNADWIYIN
;
A
#
# COMPACT_ATOMS: atom_id res chain seq x y z
N MET A 1 0.46 -66.73 -19.40
CA MET A 1 0.48 -65.80 -18.24
C MET A 1 1.01 -64.48 -18.74
N LEU A 2 0.17 -63.45 -18.86
CA LEU A 2 0.60 -62.12 -19.28
C LEU A 2 -0.05 -61.12 -18.33
N ARG A 3 0.73 -60.59 -17.39
CA ARG A 3 0.28 -59.53 -16.47
C ARG A 3 0.88 -58.21 -16.97
N TYR A 4 0.09 -57.45 -17.71
CA TYR A 4 0.37 -56.04 -17.99
C TYR A 4 0.00 -55.23 -16.75
N VAL A 5 1.00 -54.66 -16.07
CA VAL A 5 0.79 -53.66 -15.03
C VAL A 5 0.83 -52.30 -15.72
N SER A 6 -0.34 -51.69 -15.91
CA SER A 6 -0.46 -50.32 -16.42
C SER A 6 -0.07 -49.34 -15.32
N LEU A 7 1.07 -48.65 -15.50
CA LEU A 7 1.48 -47.53 -14.66
C LEU A 7 0.67 -46.30 -15.08
N LEU A 8 -0.27 -45.84 -14.23
CA LEU A 8 -0.87 -44.51 -14.39
C LEU A 8 0.11 -43.46 -13.85
N ALA A 9 0.67 -42.65 -14.74
CA ALA A 9 1.38 -41.44 -14.35
C ALA A 9 0.35 -40.35 -14.02
N VAL A 10 0.23 -39.99 -12.74
CA VAL A 10 -0.54 -38.81 -12.31
C VAL A 10 0.34 -37.58 -12.58
N VAL A 11 0.04 -36.86 -13.65
CA VAL A 11 0.64 -35.54 -13.90
C VAL A 11 -0.03 -34.55 -12.95
N ALA A 12 0.65 -34.22 -11.85
CA ALA A 12 0.24 -33.11 -10.99
C ALA A 12 0.52 -31.80 -11.74
N THR A 13 -0.50 -31.25 -12.40
CA THR A 13 -0.45 -29.88 -12.90
C THR A 13 -0.41 -28.95 -11.68
N ALA A 14 0.76 -28.36 -11.40
CA ALA A 14 0.84 -27.24 -10.49
C ALA A 14 0.01 -26.11 -11.10
N ILE A 15 -1.21 -25.93 -10.61
CA ILE A 15 -2.02 -24.76 -10.93
C ILE A 15 -1.27 -23.59 -10.27
N SER A 16 -0.45 -22.89 -11.06
CA SER A 16 0.03 -21.57 -10.64
C SER A 16 -1.22 -20.74 -10.45
N ALA A 17 -1.57 -20.48 -9.20
CA ALA A 17 -2.77 -19.74 -8.91
C ALA A 17 -2.59 -18.33 -9.52
N ALA A 18 -3.49 -18.00 -10.45
CA ALA A 18 -3.36 -16.82 -11.29
C ALA A 18 -3.70 -15.58 -10.47
N CYS A 19 -2.87 -14.54 -10.57
CA CYS A 19 -3.16 -13.22 -10.03
C CYS A 19 -4.24 -12.57 -10.89
N THR A 20 -5.50 -12.61 -10.45
CA THR A 20 -6.62 -12.02 -11.17
C THR A 20 -6.82 -10.59 -10.72
N ASP A 21 -6.92 -9.68 -11.69
CA ASP A 21 -7.14 -8.27 -11.42
C ASP A 21 -8.45 -8.02 -10.66
N GLY A 22 -8.35 -7.18 -9.63
CA GLY A 22 -9.42 -6.87 -8.68
C GLY A 22 -9.77 -7.96 -7.68
N LYS A 23 -9.04 -9.08 -7.65
CA LYS A 23 -9.26 -10.17 -6.68
C LYS A 23 -8.03 -10.37 -5.81
N GLU A 24 -7.04 -11.11 -6.30
CA GLU A 24 -5.86 -11.46 -5.51
C GLU A 24 -4.88 -10.29 -5.38
N ASN A 25 -4.92 -9.30 -6.30
CA ASN A 25 -4.12 -8.07 -6.20
C ASN A 25 -4.82 -6.95 -5.43
N ALA A 26 -5.92 -7.25 -4.72
CA ALA A 26 -6.73 -6.25 -4.01
C ALA A 26 -6.72 -6.45 -2.49
N PHE A 27 -6.70 -5.35 -1.74
CA PHE A 27 -6.87 -5.33 -0.28
C PHE A 27 -7.60 -4.08 0.20
N THR A 28 -8.07 -4.08 1.44
CA THR A 28 -8.67 -2.90 2.08
C THR A 28 -7.65 -2.18 2.95
N LEU A 29 -7.73 -0.85 3.01
CA LEU A 29 -7.00 -0.06 4.00
C LEU A 29 -7.56 -0.29 5.40
N ALA A 30 -6.69 -0.48 6.39
CA ALA A 30 -7.10 -0.38 7.78
C ALA A 30 -7.09 1.08 8.20
N ASN A 31 -8.28 1.64 8.45
CA ASN A 31 -8.43 2.95 9.07
C ASN A 31 -8.01 2.90 10.54
N VAL A 32 -7.26 3.89 11.00
CA VAL A 32 -7.12 4.10 12.43
C VAL A 32 -8.31 4.94 12.90
N ASN A 33 -9.20 4.30 13.67
CA ASN A 33 -10.41 4.94 14.20
C ASN A 33 -10.08 5.87 15.38
N ASP A 34 -9.39 6.97 15.09
CA ASP A 34 -9.13 8.07 16.01
C ASP A 34 -9.92 9.30 15.56
N ALA A 35 -10.87 9.73 16.39
CA ALA A 35 -11.76 10.86 16.11
C ALA A 35 -11.05 12.24 16.10
N SER A 36 -9.80 12.30 16.57
CA SER A 36 -8.99 13.52 16.52
C SER A 36 -8.34 13.77 15.15
N LEU A 37 -8.29 12.75 14.29
CA LEU A 37 -7.82 12.86 12.92
C LEU A 37 -8.85 13.59 12.06
N SER A 38 -8.38 14.38 11.10
CA SER A 38 -9.26 15.12 10.19
C SER A 38 -9.54 14.38 8.87
N ILE A 39 -8.78 13.32 8.58
CA ILE A 39 -8.92 12.48 7.38
C ILE A 39 -9.12 11.04 7.82
N HIS A 40 -10.19 10.42 7.34
CA HIS A 40 -10.51 9.02 7.56
C HIS A 40 -10.70 8.30 6.23
N PHE A 41 -10.20 7.06 6.16
CA PHE A 41 -10.31 6.20 4.98
C PHE A 41 -11.28 5.07 5.31
N GLU A 42 -12.51 5.14 4.81
CA GLU A 42 -13.57 4.20 5.15
C GLU A 42 -13.76 3.17 4.03
N ASN A 43 -13.48 1.89 4.34
CA ASN A 43 -13.62 0.77 3.40
C ASN A 43 -12.88 0.96 2.06
N VAL A 44 -11.76 1.68 2.08
CA VAL A 44 -11.00 1.96 0.87
C VAL A 44 -10.36 0.68 0.34
N VAL A 45 -10.69 0.31 -0.89
CA VAL A 45 -10.11 -0.84 -1.59
C VAL A 45 -8.98 -0.35 -2.49
N VAL A 46 -7.89 -1.09 -2.44
CA VAL A 46 -6.64 -0.81 -3.12
C VAL A 46 -6.28 -1.99 -4.00
N GLN A 47 -5.84 -1.72 -5.23
CA GLN A 47 -5.31 -2.70 -6.17
C GLN A 47 -3.84 -2.41 -6.46
N THR A 48 -3.02 -3.46 -6.58
CA THR A 48 -1.57 -3.34 -6.78
C THR A 48 -1.14 -3.83 -8.16
N TYR A 49 -0.19 -3.09 -8.74
CA TYR A 49 0.32 -3.33 -10.09
C TYR A 49 1.83 -3.11 -10.18
N ASP A 50 2.45 -3.71 -11.20
CA ASP A 50 3.82 -3.39 -11.59
C ASP A 50 3.89 -2.09 -12.41
N ALA A 51 5.10 -1.72 -12.84
CA ALA A 51 5.31 -0.53 -13.67
C ALA A 51 4.65 -0.61 -15.06
N ASN A 52 4.21 -1.79 -15.50
CA ASN A 52 3.51 -2.03 -16.77
C ASN A 52 1.99 -2.21 -16.58
N MET A 53 1.45 -1.83 -15.41
CA MET A 53 0.03 -1.99 -15.05
C MET A 53 -0.46 -3.45 -15.09
N GLN A 54 0.43 -4.42 -14.85
CA GLN A 54 0.04 -5.83 -14.65
C GLN A 54 -0.27 -6.07 -13.17
N PRO A 55 -1.34 -6.82 -12.81
CA PRO A 55 -1.69 -7.09 -11.42
C PRO A 55 -0.58 -7.89 -10.73
N VAL A 56 -0.25 -7.54 -9.48
CA VAL A 56 0.87 -8.13 -8.74
C VAL A 56 0.39 -8.85 -7.48
N CYS A 57 0.75 -10.13 -7.37
CA CYS A 57 0.41 -10.99 -6.26
C CYS A 57 1.60 -11.86 -5.83
N GLU A 58 1.67 -12.20 -4.54
CA GLU A 58 2.54 -13.23 -3.99
C GLU A 58 1.64 -14.30 -3.35
N LYS A 59 1.72 -15.56 -3.84
CA LYS A 59 0.97 -16.71 -3.28
C LYS A 59 -0.54 -16.44 -3.07
N ASN A 60 -1.19 -15.79 -4.03
CA ASN A 60 -2.63 -15.41 -4.01
C ASN A 60 -3.01 -14.31 -3.02
N ALA A 61 -2.04 -13.57 -2.52
CA ALA A 61 -2.25 -12.36 -1.75
C ALA A 61 -1.67 -11.16 -2.52
N PRO A 62 -2.19 -9.95 -2.29
CA PRO A 62 -1.68 -8.76 -2.95
C PRO A 62 -0.25 -8.49 -2.52
N SER A 63 0.56 -8.03 -3.45
CA SER A 63 1.93 -7.62 -3.18
C SER A 63 2.24 -6.28 -3.84
N LEU A 64 3.14 -5.52 -3.21
CA LEU A 64 3.64 -4.26 -3.73
C LEU A 64 4.89 -4.51 -4.55
N ASN A 65 4.97 -3.89 -5.71
CA ASN A 65 6.17 -3.91 -6.55
C ASN A 65 6.86 -2.55 -6.46
N LEU A 66 8.18 -2.53 -6.30
CA LEU A 66 8.97 -1.29 -6.26
C LEU A 66 10.00 -1.30 -7.40
N PRO A 67 9.87 -0.46 -8.44
CA PRO A 67 8.75 0.46 -8.70
C PRO A 67 7.46 -0.29 -9.11
N GLY A 68 6.33 0.39 -8.94
CA GLY A 68 5.00 -0.16 -9.23
C GLY A 68 3.91 0.89 -9.12
N VAL A 69 2.65 0.47 -9.19
CA VAL A 69 1.49 1.36 -9.12
C VAL A 69 0.47 0.81 -8.13
N ILE A 70 -0.09 1.71 -7.33
CA ILE A 70 -1.24 1.45 -6.47
C ILE A 70 -2.44 2.18 -7.06
N LYS A 71 -3.60 1.53 -7.14
CA LYS A 71 -4.87 2.15 -7.53
C LYS A 71 -5.87 2.10 -6.38
N LEU A 72 -6.47 3.23 -6.01
CA LEU A 72 -7.61 3.28 -5.10
C LEU A 72 -8.89 3.14 -5.94
N VAL A 73 -9.73 2.14 -5.66
CA VAL A 73 -10.85 1.78 -6.55
C VAL A 73 -12.25 2.00 -5.98
N SER A 74 -12.40 1.97 -4.66
CA SER A 74 -13.69 2.18 -4.00
C SER A 74 -13.49 2.55 -2.54
N GLY A 75 -14.56 2.96 -1.88
CA GLY A 75 -14.58 3.40 -0.49
C GLY A 75 -14.61 4.93 -0.40
N ASP A 76 -14.68 5.42 0.83
CA ASP A 76 -14.86 6.84 1.10
C ASP A 76 -13.62 7.45 1.74
N ILE A 77 -13.23 8.63 1.27
CA ILE A 77 -12.30 9.51 1.98
C ILE A 77 -13.14 10.59 2.66
N LYS A 78 -13.14 10.60 3.98
CA LYS A 78 -13.88 11.58 4.77
C LYS A 78 -12.92 12.59 5.38
N VAL A 79 -13.09 13.84 4.98
CA VAL A 79 -12.31 14.98 5.47
C VAL A 79 -13.22 15.85 6.34
N THR A 80 -12.97 15.85 7.65
CA THR A 80 -13.84 16.51 8.64
C THR A 80 -13.48 17.97 8.90
N ALA A 81 -12.27 18.38 8.54
CA ALA A 81 -11.78 19.75 8.69
C ALA A 81 -10.78 20.09 7.57
N ALA A 82 -10.67 21.38 7.24
CA ALA A 82 -9.72 21.83 6.22
C ALA A 82 -8.29 21.58 6.71
N ASN A 83 -7.45 21.08 5.82
CA ASN A 83 -6.06 20.74 6.14
C ASN A 83 -5.12 21.60 5.31
N ASP A 84 -4.13 22.18 5.97
CA ASP A 84 -3.02 22.82 5.28
C ASP A 84 -1.99 21.74 4.89
N LEU A 85 -1.93 21.48 3.59
CA LEU A 85 -1.01 20.53 2.96
C LEU A 85 0.17 21.23 2.27
N SER A 86 0.46 22.49 2.62
CA SER A 86 1.63 23.20 2.07
C SER A 86 2.98 22.68 2.57
N GLN A 87 2.97 21.99 3.71
CA GLN A 87 4.11 21.29 4.30
C GLN A 87 3.67 19.87 4.67
N ASP A 88 3.23 19.14 3.66
CA ASP A 88 2.74 17.78 3.81
C ASP A 88 3.90 16.78 3.91
N GLU A 89 3.81 15.93 4.91
CA GLU A 89 4.78 14.89 5.22
C GLU A 89 4.04 13.64 5.68
N ALA A 90 4.59 12.46 5.41
CA ALA A 90 4.11 11.24 6.04
C ALA A 90 5.22 10.54 6.83
N ASP A 91 4.90 10.16 8.06
CA ASP A 91 5.76 9.35 8.90
C ASP A 91 5.48 7.87 8.66
N LEU A 92 6.52 7.10 8.34
CA LEU A 92 6.41 5.67 8.08
C LEU A 92 6.63 4.86 9.35
N SER A 93 5.86 3.78 9.47
CA SER A 93 6.07 2.72 10.45
C SER A 93 6.23 1.41 9.69
N LEU A 94 7.44 0.87 9.66
CA LEU A 94 7.82 -0.27 8.84
C LEU A 94 8.43 -1.36 9.72
N LYS A 95 7.87 -2.56 9.66
CA LYS A 95 8.41 -3.72 10.35
C LYS A 95 8.45 -4.92 9.42
N LYS A 96 9.64 -5.51 9.29
CA LYS A 96 9.85 -6.72 8.49
C LYS A 96 9.48 -7.94 9.31
N ASP A 97 8.88 -8.94 8.68
CA ASP A 97 8.73 -10.28 9.25
C ASP A 97 10.08 -11.01 9.26
N SER A 98 10.96 -10.58 10.16
CA SER A 98 12.31 -11.13 10.32
C SER A 98 12.81 -10.82 11.72
N LEU A 99 13.28 -11.84 12.44
CA LEU A 99 13.90 -11.65 13.75
C LEU A 99 15.20 -10.83 13.68
N LEU A 100 15.88 -10.83 12.54
CA LEU A 100 17.13 -10.10 12.35
C LEU A 100 16.90 -8.63 12.00
N VAL A 101 15.91 -8.34 11.15
CA VAL A 101 15.64 -6.97 10.68
C VAL A 101 14.62 -6.24 11.57
N GLY A 102 13.52 -6.91 11.92
CA GLY A 102 12.49 -6.39 12.81
C GLY A 102 11.92 -5.03 12.38
N THR A 103 11.71 -4.15 13.37
CA THR A 103 11.22 -2.78 13.15
C THR A 103 12.33 -1.92 12.53
N VAL A 104 12.04 -1.32 11.39
CA VAL A 104 12.95 -0.45 10.64
C VAL A 104 12.59 1.01 10.83
N CYS A 105 11.30 1.33 10.74
CA CYS A 105 10.77 2.66 11.00
C CYS A 105 9.66 2.59 12.05
N ASP A 106 9.61 3.57 12.94
CA ASP A 106 8.62 3.71 13.99
C ASP A 106 8.20 5.17 14.06
N ASN A 107 7.02 5.46 13.51
CA ASN A 107 6.45 6.80 13.39
C ASN A 107 7.46 7.85 12.88
N GLY A 108 8.06 7.60 11.72
CA GLY A 108 8.98 8.54 11.08
C GLY A 108 10.41 8.53 11.63
N LYS A 109 10.69 7.67 12.61
CA LYS A 109 12.01 7.50 13.22
C LYS A 109 12.63 6.18 12.84
N SER A 110 13.90 6.22 12.43
CA SER A 110 14.63 5.00 12.14
C SER A 110 14.98 4.26 13.43
N LYS A 111 14.80 2.94 13.39
CA LYS A 111 15.30 2.00 14.41
C LYS A 111 16.46 1.17 13.89
N ASN A 112 16.88 1.39 12.64
CA ASN A 112 17.98 0.69 12.01
C ASN A 112 19.19 1.64 11.85
N PRO A 113 20.38 1.29 12.38
CA PRO A 113 21.57 2.15 12.28
C PRO A 113 22.02 2.49 10.85
N ILE A 114 21.61 1.69 9.86
CA ILE A 114 21.97 1.85 8.45
C ILE A 114 21.01 2.83 7.75
N LEU A 115 19.79 2.98 8.25
CA LEU A 115 18.75 3.81 7.65
C LEU A 115 18.66 5.14 8.41
N PRO A 116 18.88 6.31 7.79
CA PRO A 116 18.67 7.60 8.44
C PRO A 116 17.17 7.91 8.62
N ASP A 117 16.82 8.71 9.63
CA ASP A 117 15.44 9.13 9.93
C ASP A 117 14.69 9.69 8.70
N LYS A 118 15.39 10.41 7.83
CA LYS A 118 14.81 11.00 6.61
C LYS A 118 14.21 9.95 5.67
N ASP A 119 14.69 8.71 5.70
CA ASP A 119 14.19 7.63 4.85
C ASP A 119 13.00 6.90 5.48
N CYS A 120 12.66 7.22 6.74
CA CYS A 120 11.41 6.83 7.39
C CYS A 120 10.30 7.88 7.18
N LYS A 121 10.55 8.89 6.35
CA LYS A 121 9.64 10.02 6.11
C LYS A 121 9.45 10.17 4.61
N ILE A 122 8.20 10.43 4.20
CA ILE A 122 7.90 10.87 2.84
C ILE A 122 7.68 12.37 2.92
N THR A 123 8.62 13.14 2.38
CA THR A 123 8.45 14.57 2.17
C THR A 123 7.68 14.80 0.89
N ASP A 124 6.75 15.75 0.86
CA ASP A 124 5.95 16.08 -0.33
C ASP A 124 5.08 14.87 -0.77
N VAL A 125 4.18 14.48 0.13
CA VAL A 125 3.17 13.44 -0.08
C VAL A 125 2.26 13.78 -1.25
N CYS A 126 1.94 15.05 -1.48
CA CYS A 126 1.09 15.52 -2.55
C CYS A 126 1.72 15.33 -3.93
N SER A 127 3.06 15.37 -4.05
CA SER A 127 3.76 14.93 -5.26
C SER A 127 3.57 13.43 -5.52
N LEU A 128 3.58 12.60 -4.47
CA LEU A 128 3.34 11.16 -4.58
C LEU A 128 1.87 10.83 -4.93
N LEU A 129 0.92 11.51 -4.29
CA LEU A 129 -0.52 11.27 -4.44
C LEU A 129 -1.13 11.92 -5.68
N GLY A 130 -0.47 12.95 -6.22
CA GLY A 130 -1.01 13.79 -7.29
C GLY A 130 -1.90 14.92 -6.77
N ALA A 131 -2.01 15.98 -7.60
CA ALA A 131 -2.67 17.22 -7.24
C ALA A 131 -4.15 17.05 -6.87
N ASP A 132 -4.86 16.16 -7.55
CA ASP A 132 -6.29 15.97 -7.36
C ASP A 132 -6.61 15.31 -6.01
N LEU A 133 -5.91 14.22 -5.67
CA LEU A 133 -6.08 13.55 -4.39
C LEU A 133 -5.61 14.43 -3.23
N CYS A 134 -4.52 15.18 -3.42
CA CYS A 134 -4.06 16.19 -2.47
C CYS A 134 -5.15 17.27 -2.22
N LYS A 135 -5.76 17.80 -3.27
CA LYS A 135 -6.83 18.81 -3.16
C LYS A 135 -8.05 18.29 -2.40
N LEU A 136 -8.44 17.04 -2.65
CA LEU A 136 -9.54 16.38 -1.93
C LEU A 136 -9.22 16.32 -0.42
N MET A 137 -8.03 15.86 -0.05
CA MET A 137 -7.61 15.76 1.36
C MET A 137 -7.50 17.11 2.09
N GLY A 138 -7.28 18.21 1.36
CA GLY A 138 -7.26 19.56 1.91
C GLY A 138 -8.65 20.16 2.16
N THR A 139 -9.69 19.60 1.54
CA THR A 139 -11.03 20.19 1.50
C THR A 139 -12.02 19.37 2.33
N PRO A 140 -12.80 19.95 3.25
CA PRO A 140 -13.84 19.22 3.98
C PRO A 140 -14.88 18.61 3.04
N GLY A 141 -15.24 17.35 3.28
CA GLY A 141 -16.21 16.62 2.48
C GLY A 141 -16.13 15.11 2.69
N THR A 142 -17.11 14.40 2.13
CA THR A 142 -17.04 12.93 1.97
C THR A 142 -16.93 12.65 0.49
N TYR A 143 -15.95 11.83 0.14
CA TYR A 143 -15.49 11.61 -1.22
C TYR A 143 -15.56 10.13 -1.54
N ASP A 144 -16.57 9.73 -2.30
CA ASP A 144 -16.69 8.36 -2.82
C ASP A 144 -15.73 8.18 -4.01
N LEU A 145 -14.73 7.32 -3.83
CA LEU A 145 -13.70 7.04 -4.83
C LEU A 145 -14.29 6.48 -6.14
N ALA A 146 -15.38 5.70 -6.07
CA ALA A 146 -16.00 5.11 -7.26
C ALA A 146 -16.72 6.15 -8.12
N THR A 147 -17.20 7.23 -7.50
CA THR A 147 -17.84 8.37 -8.16
C THR A 147 -16.79 9.34 -8.69
N ILE A 148 -15.74 9.61 -7.91
CA ILE A 148 -14.67 10.56 -8.24
C ILE A 148 -13.88 10.17 -9.48
N GLU A 149 -13.55 8.88 -9.65
CA GLU A 149 -12.84 8.40 -10.84
C GLU A 149 -13.67 8.63 -12.12
N LYS A 150 -15.01 8.46 -12.04
CA LYS A 150 -15.92 8.58 -13.18
C LYS A 150 -16.28 10.02 -13.52
N ASP A 151 -16.54 10.84 -12.51
CA ASP A 151 -17.19 12.14 -12.70
C ASP A 151 -16.17 13.29 -12.77
N LEU A 152 -15.02 13.15 -12.10
CA LEU A 152 -14.02 14.20 -11.97
C LEU A 152 -12.73 13.90 -12.73
N ASN A 153 -12.63 12.73 -13.39
CA ASN A 153 -11.43 12.25 -14.09
C ASN A 153 -10.17 12.32 -13.20
N ILE A 154 -10.35 12.12 -11.90
CA ILE A 154 -9.27 12.11 -10.92
C ILE A 154 -8.60 10.74 -11.00
N THR A 155 -7.32 10.73 -11.33
CA THR A 155 -6.55 9.50 -11.39
C THR A 155 -6.21 9.06 -9.97
N SER A 156 -6.95 8.10 -9.43
CA SER A 156 -6.70 7.49 -8.12
C SER A 156 -5.51 6.53 -8.12
N THR A 157 -4.46 6.83 -8.88
CA THR A 157 -3.24 6.01 -8.97
C THR A 157 -2.07 6.70 -8.30
N ILE A 158 -1.34 5.95 -7.49
CA ILE A 158 -0.13 6.38 -6.80
C ILE A 158 1.03 5.59 -7.39
N THR A 159 2.03 6.29 -7.92
CA THR A 159 3.23 5.64 -8.47
C THR A 159 4.24 5.40 -7.36
N LEU A 160 4.61 4.14 -7.16
CA LEU A 160 5.63 3.78 -6.18
C LEU A 160 7.03 4.00 -6.75
N PRO A 161 7.93 4.62 -5.98
CA PRO A 161 9.26 4.97 -6.47
C PRO A 161 10.11 3.73 -6.75
N ASN A 162 11.06 3.88 -7.66
CA ASN A 162 12.11 2.87 -7.84
C ASN A 162 13.11 2.97 -6.68
N ILE A 163 13.39 1.84 -6.04
CA ILE A 163 14.40 1.77 -4.97
C ILE A 163 15.65 1.06 -5.51
N ASN A 164 16.71 1.83 -5.68
CA ASN A 164 17.99 1.34 -6.21
C ASN A 164 18.93 0.85 -5.11
N GLY A 165 19.85 -0.06 -5.46
CA GLY A 165 21.00 -0.44 -4.65
C GLY A 165 20.77 -1.62 -3.70
N ALA A 166 21.70 -1.79 -2.75
CA ALA A 166 21.74 -2.94 -1.83
C ALA A 166 20.52 -3.04 -0.89
N ILE A 167 19.76 -1.96 -0.73
CA ILE A 167 18.54 -1.95 0.09
C ILE A 167 17.39 -2.73 -0.56
N ASN A 168 17.41 -2.92 -1.89
CA ASN A 168 16.34 -3.64 -2.59
C ASN A 168 16.22 -5.11 -2.10
N SER A 169 17.35 -5.78 -1.86
CA SER A 169 17.35 -7.14 -1.30
C SER A 169 16.87 -7.21 0.15
N ILE A 170 17.01 -6.10 0.90
CA ILE A 170 16.49 -5.97 2.27
C ILE A 170 14.99 -5.72 2.24
N LEU A 171 14.47 -5.01 1.24
CA LEU A 171 13.05 -4.69 1.11
C LEU A 171 12.21 -5.88 0.67
N LYS A 172 12.77 -6.85 -0.05
CA LYS A 172 12.00 -8.04 -0.43
C LYS A 172 11.53 -8.84 0.78
N GLY A 173 10.24 -9.18 0.83
CA GLY A 173 9.64 -10.01 1.88
C GLY A 173 8.33 -9.46 2.44
N ASN A 174 7.89 -10.02 3.57
CA ASN A 174 6.66 -9.60 4.26
C ASN A 174 6.89 -8.41 5.18
N TRP A 175 6.00 -7.42 5.12
CA TRP A 175 6.08 -6.19 5.90
C TRP A 175 4.75 -5.79 6.52
N GLN A 176 4.84 -5.26 7.73
CA GLN A 176 3.83 -4.40 8.33
C GLN A 176 4.13 -2.96 7.93
N VAL A 177 3.15 -2.30 7.31
CA VAL A 177 3.27 -0.92 6.84
C VAL A 177 2.21 -0.05 7.48
N GLY A 178 2.63 1.01 8.15
CA GLY A 178 1.78 2.07 8.67
C GLY A 178 2.25 3.42 8.15
N ILE A 179 1.29 4.30 7.89
CA ILE A 179 1.54 5.64 7.36
C ILE A 179 0.72 6.62 8.19
N SER A 180 1.39 7.62 8.79
CA SER A 180 0.77 8.75 9.48
C SER A 180 0.96 10.00 8.63
N LEU A 181 -0.13 10.54 8.08
CA LEU A 181 -0.11 11.77 7.28
C LEU A 181 -0.12 13.00 8.19
N ASN A 182 0.77 13.94 7.95
CA ASN A 182 0.94 15.16 8.70
C ASN A 182 0.64 16.40 7.83
N GLY A 183 -0.03 17.39 8.41
CA GLY A 183 -0.33 18.68 7.80
C GLY A 183 -0.57 19.74 8.86
N GLY A 184 -0.11 20.97 8.62
CA GLY A 184 -0.18 22.06 9.60
C GLY A 184 0.49 21.74 10.95
N GLY A 185 1.54 20.91 10.94
CA GLY A 185 2.29 20.53 12.15
C GLY A 185 1.63 19.46 13.05
N LYS A 186 0.56 18.80 12.60
CA LYS A 186 -0.11 17.71 13.33
C LYS A 186 -0.40 16.52 12.42
N THR A 187 -0.59 15.34 13.01
CA THR A 187 -1.11 14.19 12.27
C THR A 187 -2.58 14.41 11.95
N ILE A 188 -2.94 14.26 10.67
CA ILE A 188 -4.26 14.52 10.13
C ILE A 188 -4.94 13.27 9.60
N GLY A 189 -4.20 12.20 9.31
CA GLY A 189 -4.76 10.91 8.90
C GLY A 189 -3.79 9.78 9.18
N GLN A 190 -4.28 8.56 9.33
CA GLN A 190 -3.43 7.41 9.58
C GLN A 190 -4.03 6.11 9.00
N ILE A 191 -3.20 5.34 8.31
CA ILE A 191 -3.59 4.08 7.68
C ILE A 191 -2.58 2.96 7.97
N LYS A 192 -3.06 1.72 7.87
CA LYS A 192 -2.23 0.51 7.86
C LYS A 192 -2.51 -0.34 6.62
N LEU A 193 -1.47 -0.96 6.09
CA LEU A 193 -1.48 -1.76 4.86
C LEU A 193 -0.86 -3.14 5.13
N PRO A 194 -1.53 -4.25 4.76
CA PRO A 194 -2.94 -4.35 4.39
C PRO A 194 -3.84 -4.20 5.63
N GLY A 195 -5.14 -3.92 5.45
CA GLY A 195 -6.11 -3.87 6.54
C GLY A 195 -6.81 -5.20 6.82
N ASN A 196 -6.86 -6.09 5.83
CA ASN A 196 -7.45 -7.43 5.90
C ASN A 196 -6.44 -8.54 6.25
N ALA A 197 -5.17 -8.20 6.38
CA ALA A 197 -4.09 -9.10 6.78
C ALA A 197 -2.99 -8.31 7.50
N ASP A 198 -2.18 -8.99 8.30
CA ASP A 198 -1.12 -8.33 9.08
C ASP A 198 0.11 -7.97 8.24
N TRP A 199 0.27 -8.54 7.05
CA TRP A 199 1.50 -8.45 6.27
C TRP A 199 1.20 -8.25 4.79
N ILE A 200 1.96 -7.37 4.14
CA ILE A 200 2.01 -7.24 2.68
C ILE A 200 3.38 -7.66 2.18
N TYR A 201 3.42 -8.42 1.09
CA TYR A 201 4.68 -8.77 0.46
C TYR A 201 5.15 -7.60 -0.40
N ILE A 202 6.42 -7.21 -0.25
CA ILE A 202 7.11 -6.27 -1.14
C ILE A 202 8.05 -7.08 -2.01
N ASN A 203 7.92 -6.94 -3.33
CA ASN A 203 8.70 -7.66 -4.34
C ASN A 203 9.87 -6.85 -4.90
#